data_AF-A0A9X7AX00-F1
#
_entry.id   AF-A0A9X7AX00-F1
#
_cell.length_a   1.000
_cell.length_b   1.000
_cell.length_c   1.000
_cell.angle_alpha   90.00
_cell.angle_beta   90.00
_cell.angle_gamma   90.00
#
_symmetry.space_group_name_H-M   'P 1'
#
loop_
_entity.id
_entity.type
_entity.pdbx_description
1 polymer ?
#
loop_
_entity_poly.entity_id
_entity_poly.type
_entity_poly.pdbx_seq_one_letter_code
_entity_poly.pdbx_strand_id
1 'polypeptide(L)' 'MISMKKNNLFKWKHYQPDIILLTVRWYLRYHLSFRDLVEMMEERGWFRCKVR' A
#
# COMPACT_ATOMS: atom_id res chain seq x y z
N MET A 1 -14.33 -21.65 -6.85
CA MET A 1 -13.26 -21.34 -5.87
C MET A 1 -11.98 -21.11 -6.65
N ILE A 2 -11.75 -19.87 -7.12
CA ILE A 2 -10.59 -19.55 -7.96
C ILE A 2 -9.37 -19.46 -7.03
N SER A 3 -8.50 -20.46 -7.10
CA SER A 3 -7.20 -20.43 -6.45
C SER A 3 -6.37 -19.32 -7.10
N MET A 4 -6.37 -18.12 -6.50
CA MET A 4 -5.37 -17.12 -6.82
C MET A 4 -4.02 -17.64 -6.34
N LYS A 5 -3.27 -18.28 -7.24
CA LYS A 5 -1.84 -18.52 -7.06
C LYS A 5 -1.23 -17.20 -6.59
N LYS A 6 -0.73 -17.16 -5.36
CA LYS A 6 0.18 -16.10 -4.87
C LYS A 6 1.50 -16.26 -5.64
N ASN A 7 1.47 -15.98 -6.94
CA ASN A 7 2.68 -15.66 -7.67
C ASN A 7 3.28 -14.48 -6.91
N ASN A 8 4.55 -14.58 -6.53
CA ASN A 8 5.27 -13.56 -5.77
C ASN A 8 5.43 -12.29 -6.63
N LEU A 9 4.33 -11.61 -6.91
CA LEU A 9 4.24 -10.43 -7.77
C LEU A 9 5.04 -9.27 -7.18
N PHE A 10 5.30 -9.33 -5.88
CA PHE A 10 5.95 -8.31 -5.08
C PHE A 10 7.31 -8.77 -4.52
N LYS A 11 7.99 -9.71 -5.21
CA LYS A 11 9.27 -10.31 -4.79
C LYS A 11 10.40 -9.29 -4.49
N TRP A 12 10.27 -8.06 -4.96
CA TRP A 12 11.24 -6.97 -4.82
C TRP A 12 10.65 -5.68 -4.21
N LYS A 13 9.47 -5.76 -3.58
CA LYS A 13 8.88 -4.59 -2.90
C LYS A 13 9.23 -4.63 -1.41
N HIS A 14 9.68 -3.48 -0.90
CA HIS A 14 9.97 -3.25 0.52
C HIS A 14 8.72 -3.31 1.43
N TYR A 15 7.53 -3.30 0.84
CA TYR A 15 6.25 -3.25 1.54
C TYR A 15 5.49 -4.56 1.38
N GLN A 16 4.79 -4.98 2.44
CA GLN A 16 3.88 -6.11 2.36
C GLN A 16 2.86 -5.90 1.22
N PRO A 17 2.55 -6.96 0.46
CA PRO A 17 1.66 -6.87 -0.70
C PRO A 17 0.26 -6.35 -0.33
N ASP A 18 -0.20 -6.64 0.89
CA ASP A 18 -1.45 -6.15 1.46
C ASP A 18 -1.48 -4.61 1.56
N ILE A 19 -0.35 -3.98 1.87
CA ILE A 19 -0.19 -2.51 1.93
C ILE A 19 -0.39 -1.89 0.54
N ILE A 20 0.24 -2.50 -0.46
CA ILE A 20 0.20 -2.01 -1.85
C ILE A 20 -1.23 -2.13 -2.38
N LEU A 21 -1.91 -3.24 -2.12
CA LEU A 21 -3.29 -3.45 -2.51
C LEU A 21 -4.24 -2.47 -1.81
N LEU A 22 -4.06 -2.24 -0.50
CA LEU A 22 -4.86 -1.26 0.24
C LEU A 22 -4.68 0.13 -0.38
N THR A 23 -3.46 0.56 -0.64
CA THR A 23 -3.13 1.85 -1.26
C THR A 23 -3.84 2.04 -2.61
N VAL A 24 -3.71 1.06 -3.51
CA VAL A 24 -4.33 1.10 -4.84
C VAL A 24 -5.85 1.13 -4.73
N ARG A 25 -6.43 0.39 -3.77
CA ARG A 25 -7.88 0.37 -3.55
C ARG A 25 -8.41 1.72 -3.08
N TRP A 26 -7.66 2.47 -2.28
CA TRP A 26 -8.05 3.79 -1.80
C TRP A 26 -7.90 4.84 -2.90
N TYR A 27 -6.82 4.76 -3.68
CA TYR A 27 -6.61 5.60 -4.86
C TYR A 27 -7.79 5.54 -5.82
N LEU A 28 -8.21 4.32 -6.17
CA LEU A 28 -9.32 4.09 -7.10
C LEU A 28 -10.68 4.48 -6.51
N ARG A 29 -10.88 4.38 -5.20
CA ARG A 29 -12.17 4.65 -4.56
C ARG A 29 -12.44 6.13 -4.34
N TYR A 30 -11.43 6.92 -4.00
CA TYR A 30 -11.62 8.28 -3.48
C TYR A 30 -10.99 9.37 -4.34
N HIS A 31 -10.50 9.08 -5.56
CA HIS A 31 -9.80 10.05 -6.42
C HIS A 31 -8.71 10.83 -5.67
N LEU A 32 -7.99 10.16 -4.76
CA LEU A 32 -6.98 10.78 -3.91
C LEU A 32 -5.71 11.07 -4.70
N SER A 33 -5.06 12.20 -4.42
CA SER A 33 -3.71 12.44 -4.92
C SER A 33 -2.72 11.53 -4.21
N PHE A 34 -1.61 11.22 -4.87
CA PHE A 34 -0.55 10.39 -4.27
C PHE A 34 -0.02 11.00 -2.96
N ARG A 35 0.02 12.34 -2.86
CA ARG A 35 0.45 13.05 -1.65
C ARG A 35 -0.46 12.76 -0.45
N ASP A 36 -1.77 12.89 -0.65
CA ASP A 36 -2.75 12.60 0.41
C ASP A 36 -2.65 11.13 0.85
N LEU A 37 -2.40 10.23 -0.11
CA LEU A 37 -2.24 8.81 0.16
C LEU A 37 -0.98 8.49 0.99
N VAL A 38 0.14 9.18 0.71
CA VAL A 38 1.37 9.06 1.51
C VAL A 38 1.16 9.62 2.91
N GLU A 39 0.52 10.78 3.04
CA GLU A 39 0.22 11.43 4.31
C GLU A 39 -0.69 10.55 5.18
N MET A 40 -1.74 9.95 4.60
CA MET A 40 -2.61 8.99 5.30
C MET A 40 -1.90 7.69 5.72
N MET A 41 -0.96 7.20 4.90
CA MET A 41 -0.16 6.02 5.26
C MET A 41 0.86 6.35 6.36
N GLU A 42 1.37 7.56 6.38
CA GLU A 42 2.28 8.06 7.41
C GLU A 42 1.56 8.26 8.75
N GLU A 43 0.39 8.91 8.75
CA GLU A 43 -0.47 9.08 9.94
C GLU A 43 -0.84 7.74 10.58
N ARG A 44 -1.10 6.72 9.77
CA ARG A 44 -1.45 5.37 10.24
C ARG A 44 -0.23 4.53 10.63
N GLY A 45 0.99 5.07 10.54
CA GLY A 45 2.22 4.42 10.99
C GLY A 45 2.78 3.34 10.04
N TRP A 46 2.38 3.33 8.77
CA TRP A 46 2.89 2.36 7.78
C TRP A 46 4.31 2.71 7.34
N PHE A 47 4.64 4.02 7.36
CA PHE A 47 6.00 4.53 7.18
C PHE A 47 6.63 4.81 8.55
N ARG A 48 7.00 3.76 9.27
CA ARG A 48 7.71 3.88 10.55
C ARG A 48 9.21 4.18 10.35
N CYS A 49 9.52 5.22 9.58
CA CYS A 49 10.86 5.78 9.42
C CYS A 49 10.80 7.31 9.24
N LYS A 50 10.12 8.03 10.14
CA LYS A 50 10.59 9.38 10.49
C LYS A 50 11.66 9.19 11.56
N VAL A 51 12.92 9.09 11.14
CA VAL A 51 14.05 9.38 12.03
C VAL A 51 13.84 10.82 12.47
N ARG A 52 13.39 10.96 13.71
CA ARG A 52 13.52 12.18 14.48
C ARG A 52 14.93 12.22 15.05
#